data_AF-A0A5C6A8L0-F1
#
_entry.id   AF-A0A5C6A8L0-F1
#
_cell.length_a   1.000
_cell.length_b   1.000
_cell.length_c   1.000
_cell.angle_alpha   90.00
_cell.angle_beta   90.00
_cell.angle_gamma   90.00
#
_symmetry.space_group_name_H-M   'P 1'
#
loop_
_entity.id
_entity.type
_entity.pdbx_description
1 polymer ?
#
loop_
_entity_poly.entity_id
_entity_poly.type
_entity_poly.pdbx_seq_one_letter_code
_entity_poly.pdbx_strand_id
1 'polypeptide(L)' 'MVERLKEAEERACGVWVLNIETGETLGFCKFEEGVQEIFAVEVLPGVRFPDLVNHDAELVGRSYVLGDAALADVPEGLRA' A
#
# COMPACT_ATOMS: atom_id res chain seq x y z
N MET A 1 -14.10 5.17 32.58
CA MET A 1 -14.10 3.71 32.77
C MET A 1 -13.73 3.12 31.42
N VAL A 2 -12.47 2.75 31.19
CA VAL A 2 -12.05 2.07 29.96
C VAL A 2 -12.15 0.58 30.26
N GLU A 3 -13.19 -0.06 29.75
CA GLU A 3 -13.31 -1.53 29.81
C GLU A 3 -12.13 -2.15 29.07
N ARG A 4 -11.29 -2.87 29.79
CA ARG A 4 -10.24 -3.68 29.19
C ARG A 4 -10.92 -4.84 28.48
N LEU A 5 -10.81 -4.87 27.14
CA LEU A 5 -11.26 -6.00 26.32
C LEU A 5 -10.80 -7.31 26.97
N LYS A 6 -11.75 -8.22 27.22
CA LYS A 6 -11.51 -9.54 27.78
C LYS A 6 -10.56 -10.33 26.88
N GLU A 7 -9.78 -11.20 27.51
CA GLU A 7 -8.61 -11.88 26.96
C GLU A 7 -8.82 -12.49 25.56
N ALA A 8 -7.92 -12.09 24.65
CA ALA A 8 -7.62 -12.69 23.35
C ALA A 8 -8.67 -12.58 22.21
N GLU A 9 -9.31 -11.42 22.03
CA GLU A 9 -9.64 -11.02 20.65
C GLU A 9 -8.32 -10.75 19.90
N GLU A 10 -8.20 -11.33 18.71
CA GLU A 10 -7.05 -11.16 17.84
C GLU A 10 -6.73 -9.66 17.70
N ARG A 11 -5.50 -9.27 18.06
CA ARG A 11 -5.08 -7.87 17.93
C ARG A 11 -4.90 -7.57 16.45
N ALA A 12 -5.97 -7.13 15.80
CA ALA A 12 -5.92 -6.69 14.41
C ALA A 12 -5.16 -5.35 14.35
N CYS A 13 -4.04 -5.37 13.62
CA CYS A 13 -3.29 -4.18 13.22
C CYS A 13 -3.33 -4.12 11.69
N GLY A 14 -3.69 -2.98 11.10
CA GLY A 14 -3.87 -2.90 9.65
C GLY A 14 -4.80 -1.78 9.20
N VAL A 15 -5.15 -1.80 7.91
CA VAL A 15 -6.02 -0.81 7.25
C VAL A 15 -7.26 -1.50 6.68
N TRP A 16 -8.44 -0.96 7.00
CA TRP A 16 -9.73 -1.44 6.49
C TRP A 16 -10.20 -0.60 5.30
N VAL A 17 -10.81 -1.27 4.32
CA VAL A 17 -11.52 -0.63 3.21
C VAL A 17 -13.00 -0.86 3.43
N LEU A 18 -13.75 0.22 3.64
CA LEU A 18 -15.17 0.18 3.94
C LEU A 18 -15.97 0.90 2.85
N ASN A 19 -17.09 0.33 2.46
CA ASN A 19 -18.12 1.06 1.75
C ASN A 19 -18.93 1.86 2.78
N ILE A 20 -18.79 3.19 2.76
CA ILE A 20 -19.46 4.07 3.72
C ILE A 20 -20.96 4.25 3.47
N GLU A 21 -21.44 3.91 2.27
CA GLU A 21 -22.86 3.98 1.92
C GLU A 21 -23.62 2.75 2.43
N THR A 22 -23.02 1.55 2.30
CA THR A 22 -23.64 0.28 2.68
C THR A 22 -23.22 -0.23 4.05
N GLY A 23 -22.09 0.25 4.58
CA GLY A 23 -21.44 -0.28 5.78
C GLY A 23 -20.66 -1.58 5.56
N GLU A 24 -20.52 -2.04 4.32
CA GLU A 24 -19.83 -3.29 3.99
C GLU A 24 -18.30 -3.14 4.09
N THR A 25 -17.62 -4.18 4.60
CA THR A 25 -16.17 -4.30 4.48
C THR A 25 -15.79 -4.85 3.11
N LEU A 26 -15.04 -4.06 2.34
CA LEU A 26 -14.53 -4.45 1.02
C LEU A 26 -13.18 -5.17 1.10
N GLY A 27 -12.38 -4.91 2.15
CA GLY A 27 -11.10 -5.56 2.35
C GLY A 27 -10.37 -5.11 3.62
N PHE A 28 -9.34 -5.88 3.98
CA PHE A 28 -8.48 -5.59 5.13
C PHE A 28 -7.02 -5.92 4.79
N CYS A 29 -6.15 -4.89 4.85
CA CYS A 29 -4.71 -5.04 4.78
C CYS A 29 -4.17 -5.23 6.19
N LYS A 30 -3.84 -6.48 6.55
CA LYS A 30 -3.34 -6.84 7.88
C LYS A 30 -1.83 -6.63 7.95
N PHE A 31 -1.37 -6.03 9.04
CA PHE A 31 0.05 -5.97 9.39
C PHE A 31 0.40 -7.19 10.23
N GLU A 32 1.44 -7.92 9.81
CA GLU A 32 1.88 -9.15 10.49
C GLU A 32 2.84 -8.86 11.64
N GLU A 33 3.49 -7.70 11.63
CA GLU A 33 4.46 -7.26 12.63
C GLU A 33 4.22 -5.78 13.01
N GLY A 34 5.12 -5.22 13.83
CA GLY A 34 5.03 -3.83 14.27
C GLY A 34 5.22 -2.84 13.11
N VAL A 35 4.20 -1.99 12.89
CA VAL A 35 4.30 -0.84 11.98
C VAL A 35 4.56 0.42 12.81
N GLN A 36 5.58 1.19 12.41
CA GLN A 36 5.90 2.47 13.05
C GLN A 36 5.07 3.61 12.47
N GLU A 37 4.96 3.69 11.15
CA GLU A 37 4.30 4.80 10.45
C GLU A 37 3.76 4.34 9.09
N ILE A 38 2.66 4.98 8.65
CA ILE A 38 2.07 4.81 7.33
C ILE A 38 2.23 6.14 6.58
N PHE A 39 3.01 6.16 5.50
CA PHE A 39 3.26 7.37 4.73
C PHE A 39 2.17 7.69 3.70
N ALA A 40 1.57 6.67 3.11
CA ALA A 40 0.53 6.81 2.11
C ALA A 40 -0.37 5.56 2.07
N VAL A 41 -1.63 5.76 1.71
CA VAL A 41 -2.60 4.71 1.41
C VAL A 41 -3.31 5.09 0.13
N GLU A 42 -3.32 4.20 -0.85
CA GLU A 42 -3.93 4.45 -2.16
C GLU A 42 -4.75 3.25 -2.62
N VAL A 43 -5.88 3.52 -3.28
CA VAL A 43 -6.71 2.50 -3.93
C VAL A 43 -6.38 2.50 -5.42
N LEU A 44 -5.85 1.40 -5.93
CA LEU A 44 -5.48 1.23 -7.33
C LEU A 44 -6.66 0.65 -8.15
N PRO A 45 -7.26 1.40 -9.10
CA PRO A 45 -8.38 0.89 -9.89
C PRO A 45 -8.01 -0.33 -10.72
N GLY A 46 -8.83 -1.38 -10.66
CA GLY A 46 -8.63 -2.61 -11.45
C GLY A 46 -7.51 -3.52 -10.95
N VAL A 47 -6.80 -3.15 -9.89
CA VAL A 47 -5.72 -3.94 -9.28
C VAL A 47 -6.23 -4.66 -8.03
N ARG A 48 -5.84 -5.92 -7.83
CA ARG A 48 -6.12 -6.67 -6.60
C ARG A 48 -4.83 -7.28 -6.05
N PHE A 49 -4.72 -7.32 -4.72
CA PHE A 49 -3.55 -7.87 -4.02
C PHE A 49 -2.21 -7.29 -4.53
N PRO A 50 -2.03 -5.95 -4.53
CA PRO A 50 -0.74 -5.37 -4.86
C PRO A 50 0.31 -5.84 -3.84
N ASP A 51 1.46 -6.28 -4.33
CA ASP A 51 2.60 -6.73 -3.52
C ASP A 51 3.84 -5.93 -3.90
N LEU A 52 4.80 -5.85 -2.97
CA LEU A 52 6.07 -5.18 -3.22
C LEU A 52 7.05 -6.20 -3.82
N VAL A 53 7.56 -5.91 -5.02
CA VAL A 53 8.60 -6.75 -5.62
C VAL A 53 9.89 -6.58 -4.83
N ASN A 54 10.24 -7.59 -4.02
CA ASN A 54 11.43 -7.55 -3.14
C ASN A 54 12.53 -8.55 -3.53
N HIS A 55 12.22 -9.53 -4.37
CA HIS A 55 13.11 -10.68 -4.59
C HIS A 55 13.74 -10.74 -5.98
N ASP A 56 13.24 -9.95 -6.93
CA ASP A 56 13.78 -9.87 -8.28
C ASP A 56 14.70 -8.65 -8.41
N ALA A 57 16.00 -8.89 -8.27
CA ALA A 57 17.01 -7.84 -8.31
C ALA A 57 17.04 -7.09 -9.66
N GLU A 58 16.74 -7.77 -10.77
CA GLU A 58 16.72 -7.13 -12.09
C GLU A 58 15.51 -6.20 -12.22
N LEU A 59 14.33 -6.67 -11.84
CA LEU A 59 13.10 -5.88 -11.88
C LEU A 59 13.17 -4.69 -10.92
N VAL A 60 13.70 -4.89 -9.71
CA VAL A 60 13.93 -3.82 -8.72
C VAL A 60 14.92 -2.79 -9.27
N GLY A 61 16.04 -3.24 -9.85
CA GLY A 61 17.05 -2.34 -10.44
C GLY A 61 16.55 -1.49 -11.60
N ARG A 62 15.43 -1.88 -12.22
CA ARG A 62 14.79 -1.17 -13.33
C ARG A 62 13.56 -0.36 -12.92
N SER A 63 13.15 -0.43 -11.66
CA SER A 63 11.98 0.26 -11.12
C SER A 63 12.42 1.53 -10.38
N TYR A 64 12.46 2.66 -11.07
CA TYR A 64 12.80 3.95 -10.48
C TYR A 64 11.94 5.07 -11.06
N VAL A 65 11.72 6.10 -10.24
CA VAL A 65 11.06 7.34 -10.68
C VAL A 65 12.14 8.30 -11.14
N LEU A 66 12.02 8.80 -12.36
CA LEU A 66 12.90 9.85 -12.87
C LEU A 66 12.39 11.21 -12.39
N GLY A 67 13.26 12.03 -11.79
CA GLY A 67 12.88 13.39 -11.39
C GLY A 67 12.63 14.29 -12.60
N ASP A 68 11.78 15.30 -12.43
CA ASP A 68 11.35 16.22 -13.51
C ASP A 68 12.52 16.86 -14.28
N ALA A 69 13.61 17.20 -13.59
CA ALA A 69 14.79 17.77 -14.24
C ALA A 69 15.47 16.79 -15.21
N ALA A 70 15.49 15.50 -14.88
CA ALA A 70 16.11 14.46 -15.70
C ALA A 70 15.19 14.01 -16.86
N LEU A 71 13.86 14.23 -16.75
CA LEU A 71 12.92 14.05 -17.87
C LEU A 71 13.29 14.94 -19.08
N ALA A 72 13.99 16.06 -18.87
CA ALA A 72 14.48 16.92 -19.96
C ALA A 72 15.48 16.19 -20.88
N ASP A 73 16.23 15.21 -20.37
CA ASP A 73 17.23 14.46 -21.14
C ASP A 73 16.66 13.20 -21.80
N VAL A 74 15.40 12.82 -21.49
CA VAL A 74 14.73 11.67 -22.10
C VAL A 74 14.35 11.99 -23.55
N PRO A 75 14.70 11.16 -24.55
CA PRO A 75 14.25 11.37 -25.93
C PRO A 75 12.73 11.50 -26.04
N GLU A 76 12.25 12.37 -26.94
CA GLU A 76 10.83 12.72 -27.04
C GLU A 76 9.90 11.51 -27.24
N GLY A 77 10.36 10.48 -27.98
CA GLY A 77 9.60 9.24 -28.20
C GLY A 77 9.50 8.30 -26.99
N LEU A 78 10.11 8.63 -25.85
CA LEU A 78 10.16 7.80 -24.65
C LEU A 78 9.58 8.48 -23.39
N ARG A 79 9.00 9.69 -23.49
CA ARG A 79 8.44 10.46 -22.35
C ARG A 79 6.99 10.09 -21.97
N ALA A 80 6.50 8.90 -22.31
CA ALA A 80 5.09 8.51 -22.15
C ALA A 80 4.65 8.40 -20.69
#